data_AF-A0A2K3JPV6-F1
#
_entry.id   AF-A0A2K3JPV6-F1
#
_cell.length_a   1.000
_cell.length_b   1.000
_cell.length_c   1.000
_cell.angle_alpha   90.00
_cell.angle_beta   90.00
_cell.angle_gamma   90.00
#
_symmetry.space_group_name_H-M   'P 1'
#
loop_
_entity.id
_entity.type
_entity.pdbx_description
1 polymer ?
#
loop_
_entity_poly.entity_id
_entity_poly.type
_entity_poly.pdbx_seq_one_letter_code
_entity_poly.pdbx_strand_id
1 'polypeptide(L)'
;MRKEWGGMGFRHIRGFNLAMLGKQGAPMGHNPSYVCRSIWSSRILLKEGYRWRIGDGADIPIWNTPWLRNDKCPVLSTPCIQPIASATVSMLIDNAEKLECISCW
;
A
#
# COMPACT_ATOMS: atom_id res chain seq x y z
N MET A 1 -27.66 18.71 -14.16
CA MET A 1 -26.64 18.82 -13.10
C MET A 1 -25.26 18.66 -13.75
N ARG A 2 -24.45 19.73 -13.83
CA ARG A 2 -23.14 19.76 -14.51
C ARG A 2 -22.05 19.23 -13.57
N LYS A 3 -21.21 18.33 -14.05
CA LYS A 3 -20.05 17.78 -13.31
C LYS A 3 -18.81 18.60 -13.67
N GLU A 4 -18.66 19.78 -13.09
CA GLU A 4 -17.49 20.65 -13.31
C GLU A 4 -16.28 20.28 -12.44
N TRP A 5 -16.47 19.41 -11.44
CA TRP A 5 -15.41 18.85 -10.61
C TRP A 5 -15.32 17.33 -10.79
N GLY A 6 -15.11 16.90 -12.04
CA GLY A 6 -14.87 15.50 -12.39
C GLY A 6 -13.66 14.94 -11.67
N GLY A 7 -13.85 14.35 -10.49
CA GLY A 7 -12.81 13.64 -9.75
C GLY A 7 -13.43 12.90 -8.57
N MET A 8 -13.01 11.66 -8.34
CA MET A 8 -13.55 10.80 -7.26
C MET A 8 -13.25 11.30 -5.82
N GLY A 9 -12.65 12.49 -5.64
CA GLY A 9 -12.42 13.10 -4.32
C GLY A 9 -11.18 12.59 -3.57
N PHE A 10 -10.35 11.76 -4.16
CA PHE A 10 -9.16 11.20 -3.50
C PHE A 10 -7.97 12.18 -3.55
N ARG A 11 -8.06 13.30 -2.83
CA ARG A 11 -6.93 14.23 -2.65
C ARG A 11 -6.14 13.95 -1.36
N HIS A 12 -6.67 13.14 -0.44
CA HIS A 12 -5.99 12.73 0.79
C HIS A 12 -6.09 11.23 1.07
N ILE A 13 -4.93 10.58 1.24
CA ILE A 13 -4.80 9.16 1.60
C ILE A 13 -5.55 8.82 2.90
N ARG A 14 -5.54 9.73 3.89
CA ARG A 14 -6.25 9.56 5.16
C ARG A 14 -7.77 9.45 4.97
N GLY A 15 -8.35 10.32 4.15
CA GLY A 15 -9.78 10.27 3.81
C GLY A 15 -10.15 9.01 3.02
N PHE A 16 -9.26 8.57 2.14
CA PHE A 16 -9.42 7.32 1.40
C PHE A 16 -9.40 6.08 2.30
N ASN A 17 -8.43 5.99 3.21
CA ASN A 17 -8.31 4.88 4.16
C ASN A 17 -9.53 4.80 5.10
N LEU A 18 -10.01 5.93 5.61
CA LEU A 18 -11.21 6.00 6.45
C LEU A 18 -12.47 5.56 5.68
N ALA A 19 -12.64 6.01 4.44
CA ALA A 19 -13.74 5.58 3.59
C ALA A 19 -13.66 4.06 3.28
N MET A 20 -12.45 3.54 3.05
CA MET A 20 -12.21 2.12 2.85
C MET A 20 -12.55 1.30 4.09
N LEU A 21 -12.20 1.75 5.30
CA LEU A 21 -12.55 1.07 6.56
C LEU A 21 -14.06 0.93 6.72
N GLY A 22 -14.82 2.01 6.51
CA GLY A 22 -16.29 1.97 6.55
C GLY A 22 -16.90 1.04 5.49
N LYS A 23 -16.23 0.87 4.34
CA LYS A 23 -16.67 -0.03 3.25
C LYS A 23 -16.33 -1.50 3.49
N GLN A 24 -15.38 -1.83 4.37
CA GLN A 24 -15.03 -3.23 4.65
C GLN A 24 -16.11 -3.98 5.45
N GLY A 25 -16.95 -3.26 6.20
CA GLY A 25 -18.01 -3.83 7.04
C GLY A 25 -19.42 -3.80 6.41
N ALA A 26 -19.60 -3.09 5.29
CA ALA A 26 -20.92 -2.95 4.67
C ALA A 26 -21.21 -4.13 3.72
N PRO A 27 -22.44 -4.71 3.74
CA PRO A 27 -22.83 -5.69 2.73
C PRO A 27 -22.77 -5.07 1.32
N MET A 28 -22.34 -5.86 0.34
CA MET A 28 -22.43 -5.46 -1.07
C MET A 28 -23.91 -5.25 -1.42
N GLY A 29 -24.30 -4.00 -1.64
CA GLY A 29 -25.65 -3.66 -2.10
C GLY A 29 -25.94 -4.22 -3.50
N HIS A 30 -27.13 -3.93 -4.04
CA HIS A 30 -27.64 -4.55 -5.26
C HIS A 30 -26.87 -4.19 -6.56
N ASN A 31 -26.07 -3.11 -6.57
CA ASN A 31 -25.26 -2.71 -7.73
C ASN A 31 -23.99 -1.93 -7.32
N PRO A 32 -22.95 -2.61 -6.81
CA PRO A 32 -21.71 -1.95 -6.43
C PRO A 32 -20.94 -1.51 -7.68
N SER A 33 -20.26 -0.36 -7.62
CA SER A 33 -19.38 0.08 -8.72
C SER A 33 -18.23 -0.90 -8.92
N TYR A 34 -17.62 -0.90 -10.12
CA TYR A 34 -16.46 -1.74 -10.42
C TYR A 34 -15.33 -1.57 -9.39
N VAL A 35 -15.07 -0.33 -8.98
CA VAL A 35 -14.09 0.00 -7.92
C VAL A 35 -14.44 -0.68 -6.60
N CYS A 36 -15.70 -0.62 -6.15
CA CYS A 36 -16.12 -1.28 -4.92
C CYS A 36 -15.97 -2.81 -4.99
N ARG A 37 -16.25 -3.42 -6.15
CA ARG A 37 -16.06 -4.87 -6.35
C ARG A 37 -14.60 -5.27 -6.25
N SER A 38 -13.70 -4.51 -6.88
CA SER A 38 -12.25 -4.75 -6.85
C SER A 38 -11.66 -4.59 -5.43
N ILE A 39 -12.11 -3.58 -4.69
CA ILE A 39 -11.69 -3.39 -3.29
C ILE A 39 -12.16 -4.56 -2.43
N TRP A 40 -13.41 -5.00 -2.60
CA TRP A 40 -13.95 -6.09 -1.81
C TRP A 40 -13.29 -7.44 -2.11
N SER A 41 -13.04 -7.76 -3.38
CA SER A 41 -12.33 -8.99 -3.76
C SER A 41 -10.90 -9.01 -3.20
N SER A 42 -10.26 -7.85 -3.12
CA SER A 42 -8.92 -7.71 -2.53
C SER A 42 -8.88 -8.08 -1.04
N ARG A 43 -10.01 -8.08 -0.33
CA ARG A 43 -10.06 -8.48 1.09
C ARG A 43 -9.58 -9.91 1.33
N ILE A 44 -9.85 -10.82 0.40
CA ILE A 44 -9.42 -12.22 0.50
C ILE A 44 -7.90 -12.27 0.47
N LEU A 45 -7.27 -11.57 -0.50
CA LEU A 45 -5.81 -11.49 -0.59
C LEU A 45 -5.19 -10.88 0.66
N LEU A 46 -5.81 -9.86 1.26
CA LEU A 46 -5.32 -9.26 2.50
C LEU A 46 -5.45 -10.22 3.71
N LYS A 47 -6.51 -11.02 3.78
CA LYS A 47 -6.72 -12.04 4.83
C LYS A 47 -5.74 -13.20 4.72
N GLU A 48 -5.44 -13.64 3.50
CA GLU A 48 -4.46 -14.69 3.20
C GLU A 48 -3.00 -14.24 3.41
N GLY A 49 -2.77 -13.04 3.96
CA GLY A 49 -1.43 -12.58 4.30
C GLY A 49 -0.62 -12.08 3.12
N TYR A 50 -1.22 -11.80 1.96
CA TYR A 50 -0.55 -11.15 0.82
C TYR A 50 -0.25 -9.65 1.07
N ARG A 51 -0.02 -9.28 2.34
CA ARG A 51 0.49 -7.98 2.78
C ARG A 51 1.90 -8.19 3.31
N TRP A 52 2.84 -7.36 2.88
CA TRP A 52 4.14 -7.29 3.52
C TRP A 52 4.18 -6.04 4.40
N ARG A 53 4.51 -6.20 5.68
CA ARG A 53 4.75 -5.09 6.60
C ARG A 53 6.24 -4.80 6.65
N ILE A 54 6.64 -3.62 6.19
CA ILE A 54 8.03 -3.15 6.18
C ILE A 54 8.51 -2.73 7.58
N GLY A 55 7.60 -2.22 8.43
CA GLY A 55 7.99 -1.69 9.74
C GLY A 55 8.72 -0.35 9.60
N ASP A 56 9.82 -0.18 10.33
CA ASP A 56 10.69 1.01 10.24
C ASP A 56 11.72 0.92 9.10
N GLY A 57 11.84 -0.23 8.45
CA GLY A 57 12.73 -0.47 7.32
C GLY A 57 14.22 -0.46 7.66
N ALA A 58 14.61 -0.48 8.94
CA ALA A 58 16.01 -0.35 9.36
C ALA A 58 16.85 -1.58 8.95
N ASP A 59 16.26 -2.77 9.04
CA ASP A 59 16.94 -4.05 8.75
C ASP A 59 16.67 -4.58 7.33
N ILE A 60 15.95 -3.81 6.50
CA ILE A 60 15.56 -4.25 5.15
C ILE A 60 16.45 -3.53 4.13
N PRO A 61 17.42 -4.23 3.48
CA PRO A 61 18.20 -3.62 2.42
C PRO A 61 17.31 -3.35 1.20
N ILE A 62 17.58 -2.24 0.50
CA ILE A 62 16.84 -1.92 -0.73
C ILE A 62 17.16 -2.96 -1.81
N TRP A 63 18.42 -3.35 -1.93
CA TRP A 63 18.88 -4.34 -2.91
C TRP A 63 18.83 -5.76 -2.35
N ASN A 64 18.74 -6.74 -3.25
CA ASN A 64 18.69 -8.18 -2.95
C ASN A 64 17.52 -8.64 -2.07
N THR A 65 16.58 -7.74 -1.78
CA THR A 65 15.31 -8.07 -1.12
C THR A 65 14.27 -8.48 -2.17
N PRO A 66 13.46 -9.54 -1.91
CA PRO A 66 12.47 -10.07 -2.86
C PRO A 66 11.22 -9.18 -2.96
N TRP A 67 11.35 -8.01 -3.58
CA TRP A 67 10.25 -7.05 -3.77
C TRP A 67 9.14 -7.53 -4.71
N LEU A 68 9.47 -8.40 -5.66
CA LEU A 68 8.58 -8.83 -6.73
C LEU A 68 7.88 -10.13 -6.36
N ARG A 69 6.58 -10.22 -6.72
CA ARG A 69 5.77 -11.44 -6.59
C ARG A 69 6.07 -12.50 -7.65
N ASN A 70 7.31 -12.54 -8.14
CA ASN A 70 7.74 -13.49 -9.16
C ASN A 70 8.65 -14.52 -8.51
N ASP A 71 8.21 -15.78 -8.48
CA ASP A 71 8.95 -16.87 -7.87
C ASP A 71 10.32 -17.12 -8.51
N LYS A 72 10.49 -16.77 -9.80
CA LYS A 72 11.75 -16.98 -10.54
C LYS A 72 12.74 -15.83 -10.36
N CYS A 73 12.23 -14.61 -10.28
CA CYS A 73 13.03 -13.39 -10.18
C CYS A 73 12.38 -12.43 -9.17
N PRO A 74 12.45 -12.73 -7.87
CA PRO A 74 11.77 -11.92 -6.87
C PRO A 74 12.54 -10.63 -6.55
N VAL A 75 13.82 -10.54 -6.92
CA VAL A 75 14.69 -9.39 -6.69
C VAL A 75 14.70 -8.42 -7.88
N LEU A 76 15.07 -7.18 -7.62
CA LEU A 76 15.24 -6.15 -8.66
C LEU A 76 16.37 -6.55 -9.62
N SER A 77 16.07 -6.55 -10.92
CA SER A 77 17.05 -6.81 -11.98
C SER A 77 17.85 -5.56 -12.39
N THR A 78 17.44 -4.38 -11.92
CA THR A 78 18.12 -3.12 -12.20
C THR A 78 19.52 -3.14 -11.57
N PRO A 79 20.57 -2.67 -12.29
CA PRO A 79 21.91 -2.62 -11.74
C PRO A 79 21.97 -1.78 -10.46
N CYS A 80 22.60 -2.33 -9.42
CA CYS A 80 22.80 -1.63 -8.17
C CYS A 80 23.78 -0.46 -8.34
N ILE A 81 23.36 0.73 -7.94
CA ILE A 81 24.20 1.93 -7.97
C ILE A 81 25.02 1.98 -6.67
N GLN A 82 26.33 2.18 -6.77
CA GLN A 82 27.25 2.10 -5.62
C GLN A 82 26.88 2.99 -4.41
N PRO A 83 26.41 4.25 -4.57
CA PRO A 83 26.07 5.11 -3.43
C PRO A 83 24.90 4.61 -2.57
N ILE A 84 24.05 3.74 -3.12
CA ILE A 84 22.84 3.23 -2.45
C ILE A 84 22.90 1.71 -2.24
N ALA A 85 24.07 1.10 -2.48
CA ALA A 85 24.24 -0.34 -2.39
C ALA A 85 24.02 -0.89 -0.97
N SER A 86 24.41 -0.12 0.04
CA SER A 86 24.22 -0.44 1.46
C SER A 86 22.99 0.23 2.09
N ALA A 87 22.17 0.92 1.31
CA ALA A 87 21.03 1.65 1.84
C ALA A 87 19.89 0.70 2.21
N THR A 88 19.21 1.06 3.29
CA THR A 88 18.05 0.34 3.83
C THR A 88 16.78 1.13 3.56
N VAL A 89 15.63 0.47 3.65
CA VAL A 89 14.33 1.06 3.35
C VAL A 89 14.01 2.24 4.28
N SER A 90 14.56 2.25 5.50
CA SER A 90 14.42 3.38 6.42
C SER A 90 14.92 4.70 5.84
N MET A 91 15.87 4.68 4.89
CA MET A 91 16.36 5.89 4.22
C MET A 91 15.35 6.47 3.22
N LEU A 92 14.31 5.71 2.85
CA LEU A 92 13.21 6.13 1.97
C LEU A 92 11.94 6.52 2.74
N ILE A 93 11.90 6.31 4.05
CA ILE A 93 10.73 6.58 4.89
C ILE A 93 10.94 7.92 5.62
N ASP A 94 10.05 8.88 5.36
CA ASP A 94 10.06 10.16 6.06
C ASP A 94 9.71 9.96 7.54
N ASN A 95 10.61 10.37 8.44
CA ASN A 95 10.41 10.24 9.88
C ASN A 95 9.26 11.12 10.43
N ALA A 96 8.72 12.04 9.63
CA ALA A 96 7.61 12.91 10.02
C ALA A 96 6.28 12.14 10.22
N GLU A 97 6.12 10.96 9.60
CA GLU A 97 4.89 10.14 9.72
C GLU A 97 5.01 9.01 10.77
N LYS A 98 6.17 8.87 11.42
CA LYS A 98 6.47 7.76 12.34
C LYS A 98 5.60 7.77 13.62
N LEU A 99 5.01 8.91 13.97
CA LEU A 99 4.18 9.08 15.17
C LEU A 99 2.69 8.72 14.99
N GLU A 100 2.17 8.58 13.77
CA GLU A 100 0.78 8.14 13.55
C GLU A 100 0.65 6.61 13.38
N CYS A 101 1.73 5.90 13.03
CA CYS A 101 1.69 4.46 12.76
C CYS A 101 1.83 3.57 14.02
N ILE A 102 2.32 4.11 15.14
CA ILE A 102 2.48 3.36 16.41
C ILE A 102 1.20 3.39 17.25
N SER A 103 0.28 4.32 17.01
CA SER A 103 -0.96 4.48 17.79
C SER A 103 -2.21 3.88 17.15
N CYS A 104 -2.09 3.23 15.99
CA CYS A 104 -3.21 2.60 15.27
C CYS A 104 -3.15 1.06 15.23
N TRP A 105 -2.42 0.43 16.16
CA TRP A 105 -2.52 -0.99 16.48
C TRP A 105 -2.64 -1.18 17.99
#